data_AF-A0A6S9ZEC6-F1
#
_entry.id   AF-A0A6S9ZEC6-F1
#
_cell.length_a   1.000
_cell.length_b   1.000
_cell.length_c   1.000
_cell.angle_alpha   90.00
_cell.angle_beta   90.00
_cell.angle_gamma   90.00
#
_symmetry.space_group_name_H-M   'P 1'
#
loop_
_entity.id
_entity.type
_entity.pdbx_description
1 polymer ?
#
loop_
_entity_poly.entity_id
_entity_poly.type
_entity_poly.pdbx_seq_one_letter_code
_entity_poly.pdbx_strand_id
1 'polypeptide(L)'
;MRDPKIAIADKLSSLDGANAYNLNAEEHAATLGAHNVNDAVEGNFGRFDHVLHRFRGVSTESASGVAQQLKMHDFDEGDMATHRKGNHGVSERRAVGYFYTLPRAEQEAAVRAGMQMRAGARIEARRDLAEQQAYFRLKREQASQKQLAKLVAEYTKAMAAFDKYSAPGRAAPTLAAVHARLKKLSSAASQHAYLREQIEMRVLGLGLTEHAIAWSAAGVQRSNDELLHALGKAIAAEACLRADGALPTEAVAPRMKPKSFKQLGTPTVDAEELADIEEVDAAQLRVAADAAREANDEDLVTDAVQDRQPSEPPLFDESLVGRKLEVRWRYVLPLAQGSLTQLHTYMWCEGEVVSVADGSSDKKSERARTLLPAGELKIQWPADDEREEPEHFTWTILHPNKWNRDVQNAWRWAPSELERTVDRHPSLV
;
A
#
# COMPACT_ATOMS: atom_id res chain seq x y z
N MET A 1 -27.91 -29.33 23.82
CA MET A 1 -26.57 -29.95 23.64
C MET A 1 -26.26 -31.09 24.60
N ARG A 2 -27.07 -31.37 25.64
CA ARG A 2 -26.88 -32.53 26.55
C ARG A 2 -28.05 -33.52 26.46
N ASP A 3 -28.53 -33.78 25.25
CA ASP A 3 -29.58 -34.77 25.01
C ASP A 3 -28.92 -36.10 24.65
N PRO A 4 -29.10 -37.17 25.46
CA PRO A 4 -28.47 -38.47 25.26
C PRO A 4 -28.92 -39.19 23.98
N LYS A 5 -29.98 -38.71 23.30
CA LYS A 5 -30.46 -39.30 22.03
C LYS A 5 -29.74 -38.75 20.80
N ILE A 6 -28.89 -37.73 20.95
CA ILE A 6 -28.14 -37.15 19.84
C ILE A 6 -26.89 -37.99 19.60
N ALA A 7 -26.57 -38.29 18.33
CA ALA A 7 -25.45 -39.14 17.93
C ALA A 7 -24.07 -38.71 18.49
N ILE A 8 -23.93 -37.45 18.93
CA ILE A 8 -22.69 -36.93 19.53
C ILE A 8 -22.57 -37.20 21.04
N ALA A 9 -23.66 -37.60 21.71
CA ALA A 9 -23.68 -37.82 23.16
C ALA A 9 -22.67 -38.90 23.60
N ASP A 10 -22.50 -39.92 22.77
CA ASP A 10 -21.54 -41.00 22.96
C ASP A 10 -20.06 -40.55 22.90
N LYS A 11 -19.79 -39.34 22.40
CA LYS A 11 -18.43 -38.78 22.28
C LYS A 11 -18.12 -37.68 23.30
N LEU A 12 -19.08 -37.31 24.16
CA LEU A 12 -18.94 -36.20 25.10
C LEU A 12 -18.48 -36.69 26.49
N SER A 13 -17.34 -36.18 26.95
CA SER A 13 -16.78 -36.47 28.28
C SER A 13 -17.65 -35.98 29.43
N SER A 14 -18.46 -34.95 29.21
CA SER A 14 -19.39 -34.44 30.22
C SER A 14 -20.62 -35.33 30.45
N LEU A 15 -20.81 -36.38 29.64
CA LEU A 15 -21.94 -37.31 29.70
C LEU A 15 -21.50 -38.77 29.84
N ASP A 16 -20.21 -39.01 30.12
CA ASP A 16 -19.60 -40.34 30.17
C ASP A 16 -19.95 -41.22 28.96
N GLY A 17 -19.96 -40.61 27.76
CA GLY A 17 -20.20 -41.33 26.51
C GLY A 17 -19.13 -42.40 26.27
N ALA A 18 -19.50 -43.56 25.72
CA ALA A 18 -18.59 -44.71 25.66
C ALA A 18 -17.34 -44.47 24.80
N ASN A 19 -17.40 -43.51 23.87
CA ASN A 19 -16.28 -43.05 23.03
C ASN A 19 -15.75 -41.67 23.45
N ALA A 20 -16.00 -41.25 24.70
CA ALA A 20 -15.53 -39.97 25.19
C ALA A 20 -14.01 -39.97 25.43
N TYR A 21 -13.40 -38.80 25.19
CA TYR A 21 -11.95 -38.56 25.28
C TYR A 21 -11.30 -39.09 26.56
N ASN A 22 -12.00 -38.96 27.70
CA ASN A 22 -11.51 -39.35 29.02
C ASN A 22 -11.56 -40.86 29.29
N LEU A 23 -12.33 -41.64 28.51
CA LEU A 23 -12.50 -43.08 28.72
C LEU A 23 -11.53 -43.92 27.85
N ASN A 24 -11.19 -43.45 26.65
CA ASN A 24 -10.22 -44.10 25.75
C ASN A 24 -8.96 -43.25 25.54
N ALA A 25 -8.34 -42.83 26.63
CA ALA A 25 -7.15 -41.96 26.60
C ALA A 25 -5.96 -42.59 25.83
N GLU A 26 -5.81 -43.91 25.84
CA GLU A 26 -4.75 -44.62 25.10
C GLU A 26 -5.00 -44.62 23.58
N GLU A 27 -6.24 -44.85 23.12
CA GLU A 27 -6.57 -44.78 21.68
C GLU A 27 -6.48 -43.35 21.14
N HIS A 28 -6.83 -42.36 21.97
CA HIS A 28 -6.64 -40.96 21.61
C HIS A 28 -5.16 -40.56 21.56
N ALA A 29 -4.34 -41.08 22.48
CA ALA A 29 -2.89 -40.91 22.41
C ALA A 29 -2.29 -41.59 21.17
N ALA A 30 -2.87 -42.71 20.71
CA ALA A 30 -2.46 -43.39 19.48
C ALA A 30 -2.88 -42.66 18.19
N THR A 31 -3.91 -41.80 18.24
CA THR A 31 -4.34 -40.98 17.09
C THR A 31 -3.69 -39.59 17.05
N LEU A 32 -3.01 -39.19 18.13
CA LEU A 32 -2.16 -38.00 18.19
C LEU A 32 -1.01 -38.13 17.19
N GLY A 33 -1.14 -37.42 16.07
CA GLY A 33 -0.17 -37.47 14.96
C GLY A 33 -0.57 -38.38 13.78
N ALA A 34 -1.70 -39.10 13.85
CA ALA A 34 -2.20 -39.91 12.73
C ALA A 34 -2.54 -39.07 11.47
N HIS A 35 -2.68 -37.75 11.63
CA HIS A 35 -2.86 -36.76 10.56
C HIS A 35 -1.84 -35.61 10.63
N ASN A 36 -0.67 -35.81 11.25
CA ASN A 36 0.40 -34.78 11.27
C ASN A 36 1.09 -34.61 9.92
N VAL A 37 1.03 -35.63 9.06
CA VAL A 37 1.46 -35.54 7.66
C VAL A 37 0.18 -35.54 6.83
N ASN A 38 -0.02 -34.47 6.09
CA ASN A 38 -1.23 -34.24 5.30
C ASN A 38 -1.46 -35.29 4.19
N ASP A 39 -0.53 -36.22 3.95
CA ASP A 39 -0.51 -37.16 2.81
C ASP A 39 -1.82 -37.92 2.56
N ALA A 40 -2.52 -38.36 3.61
CA ALA A 40 -3.79 -39.10 3.46
C ALA A 40 -4.95 -38.20 2.96
N VAL A 41 -4.92 -36.93 3.35
CA VAL A 41 -5.90 -35.89 3.03
C VAL A 41 -5.54 -35.24 1.69
N GLU A 42 -4.26 -34.89 1.49
CA GLU A 42 -3.68 -34.40 0.24
C GLU A 42 -3.75 -35.42 -0.89
N GLY A 43 -3.75 -36.73 -0.62
CA GLY A 43 -3.94 -37.73 -1.65
C GLY A 43 -5.28 -37.62 -2.38
N ASN A 44 -6.35 -37.23 -1.66
CA ASN A 44 -7.67 -37.01 -2.27
C ASN A 44 -7.77 -35.63 -2.92
N PHE A 45 -7.34 -34.59 -2.22
CA PHE A 45 -7.38 -33.23 -2.76
C PHE A 45 -6.44 -33.05 -3.95
N GLY A 46 -5.27 -33.68 -3.94
CA GLY A 46 -4.32 -33.68 -5.05
C GLY A 46 -4.82 -34.46 -6.26
N ARG A 47 -5.52 -35.59 -6.08
CA ARG A 47 -6.19 -36.31 -7.18
C ARG A 47 -7.37 -35.50 -7.73
N PHE A 48 -8.15 -34.89 -6.85
CA PHE A 48 -9.23 -33.98 -7.23
C PHE A 48 -8.72 -32.79 -8.04
N ASP A 49 -7.66 -32.15 -7.58
CA ASP A 49 -7.01 -31.03 -8.26
C ASP A 49 -6.39 -31.46 -9.60
N HIS A 50 -5.77 -32.64 -9.66
CA HIS A 50 -5.31 -33.23 -10.91
C HIS A 50 -6.44 -33.41 -11.93
N VAL A 51 -7.60 -33.90 -11.49
CA VAL A 51 -8.78 -34.09 -12.36
C VAL A 51 -9.34 -32.75 -12.83
N LEU A 52 -9.47 -31.76 -11.95
CA LEU A 52 -9.92 -30.41 -12.32
C LEU A 52 -9.00 -29.73 -13.34
N HIS A 53 -7.68 -29.82 -13.14
CA HIS A 53 -6.70 -29.23 -14.05
C HIS A 53 -6.66 -29.93 -15.41
N ARG A 54 -6.80 -31.27 -15.42
CA ARG A 54 -6.72 -32.07 -16.65
C ARG A 54 -7.99 -31.98 -17.50
N PHE A 55 -9.17 -31.91 -16.86
CA PHE A 55 -10.46 -31.90 -17.54
C PHE A 55 -11.17 -30.57 -17.35
N ARG A 56 -10.78 -29.57 -18.15
CA ARG A 56 -11.42 -28.24 -18.12
C ARG A 56 -12.92 -28.36 -18.39
N GLY A 57 -13.75 -27.90 -17.46
CA GLY A 57 -15.22 -27.94 -17.55
C GLY A 57 -15.88 -29.17 -16.93
N VAL A 58 -15.12 -30.04 -16.26
CA VAL A 58 -15.70 -31.06 -15.36
C VAL A 58 -16.36 -30.37 -14.16
N SER A 59 -17.50 -30.88 -13.69
CA SER A 59 -18.11 -30.37 -12.46
C SER A 59 -17.30 -30.79 -11.23
N THR A 60 -17.42 -30.04 -10.15
CA THR A 60 -16.81 -30.38 -8.86
C THR A 60 -17.26 -31.75 -8.37
N GLU A 61 -18.54 -32.06 -8.46
CA GLU A 61 -19.08 -33.38 -8.09
C GLU A 61 -18.50 -34.51 -8.94
N SER A 62 -18.43 -34.33 -10.26
CA SER A 62 -17.85 -35.32 -11.17
C SER A 62 -16.36 -35.49 -10.92
N ALA A 63 -15.63 -34.40 -10.68
CA ALA A 63 -14.21 -34.45 -10.35
C ALA A 63 -13.96 -35.17 -9.02
N SER A 64 -14.82 -34.96 -8.03
CA SER A 64 -14.78 -35.64 -6.73
C SER A 64 -15.02 -37.14 -6.89
N GLY A 65 -16.05 -37.53 -7.65
CA GLY A 65 -16.34 -38.93 -7.94
C GLY A 65 -15.18 -39.64 -8.64
N VAL A 66 -14.61 -39.02 -9.67
CA VAL A 66 -13.45 -39.57 -10.40
C VAL A 66 -12.22 -39.65 -9.49
N ALA A 67 -11.94 -38.62 -8.70
CA ALA A 67 -10.80 -38.61 -7.77
C ALA A 67 -10.92 -39.71 -6.71
N GLN A 68 -12.13 -39.94 -6.18
CA GLN A 68 -12.42 -41.00 -5.22
C GLN A 68 -12.24 -42.39 -5.86
N GLN A 69 -12.80 -42.62 -7.05
CA GLN A 69 -12.67 -43.88 -7.78
C GLN A 69 -11.20 -44.18 -8.15
N LEU A 70 -10.44 -43.15 -8.54
CA LEU A 70 -8.99 -43.26 -8.74
C LEU A 70 -8.29 -43.65 -7.43
N LYS A 71 -8.64 -43.02 -6.29
CA LYS A 71 -8.04 -43.31 -4.98
C LYS A 71 -8.27 -44.75 -4.54
N MET A 72 -9.47 -45.27 -4.79
CA MET A 72 -9.86 -46.63 -4.42
C MET A 72 -9.42 -47.68 -5.43
N HIS A 73 -8.81 -47.28 -6.56
CA HIS A 73 -8.42 -48.18 -7.64
C HIS A 73 -9.60 -49.01 -8.18
N ASP A 74 -10.83 -48.45 -8.12
CA ASP A 74 -12.07 -49.17 -8.43
C ASP A 74 -12.11 -49.67 -9.88
N PHE A 75 -11.43 -48.97 -10.78
CA PHE A 75 -11.35 -49.29 -12.22
C PHE A 75 -9.96 -49.75 -12.67
N ASP A 76 -9.11 -50.25 -11.77
CA ASP A 76 -7.86 -50.88 -12.19
C ASP A 76 -8.18 -52.24 -12.83
N GLU A 77 -7.88 -52.43 -14.11
CA GLU A 77 -8.28 -53.66 -14.84
C GLU A 77 -7.54 -54.93 -14.40
N GLY A 78 -6.56 -54.85 -13.49
CA GLY A 78 -5.67 -55.95 -13.17
C GLY A 78 -4.80 -56.33 -14.38
N ASP A 79 -3.51 -56.04 -14.27
CA ASP A 79 -2.48 -56.37 -15.26
C ASP A 79 -2.84 -56.18 -16.75
N MET A 80 -3.14 -54.93 -17.14
CA MET A 80 -2.83 -54.41 -18.48
C MET A 80 -1.46 -53.69 -18.50
N ALA A 81 -0.53 -54.12 -17.64
CA ALA A 81 0.81 -53.54 -17.49
C ALA A 81 1.91 -54.45 -18.08
N THR A 82 1.72 -55.02 -19.27
CA THR A 82 2.82 -55.69 -19.99
C THR A 82 3.67 -54.76 -20.86
N HIS A 83 3.43 -53.43 -20.87
CA HIS A 83 4.14 -52.52 -21.77
C HIS A 83 4.91 -51.34 -21.15
N ARG A 84 5.06 -51.25 -19.83
CA ARG A 84 6.06 -50.35 -19.24
C ARG A 84 7.18 -51.16 -18.58
N LYS A 85 8.29 -51.33 -19.31
CA LYS A 85 9.58 -51.74 -18.78
C LYS A 85 10.05 -50.70 -17.75
N GLY A 86 9.69 -50.93 -16.48
CA GLY A 86 10.31 -50.29 -15.33
C GLY A 86 11.10 -51.36 -14.57
N ASN A 87 12.41 -51.16 -14.45
CA ASN A 87 13.31 -52.02 -13.71
C ASN A 87 12.95 -52.02 -12.22
N HIS A 88 13.04 -53.21 -11.62
CA HIS A 88 13.10 -53.56 -10.19
C HIS A 88 11.86 -54.20 -9.57
N GLY A 89 12.08 -55.44 -9.09
CA GLY A 89 11.36 -56.08 -8.00
C GLY A 89 10.00 -56.65 -8.38
N VAL A 90 9.83 -57.95 -8.14
CA VAL A 90 8.58 -58.73 -8.13
C VAL A 90 7.32 -57.87 -8.33
N SER A 91 6.78 -57.89 -9.55
CA SER A 91 5.46 -57.33 -9.84
C SER A 91 4.42 -58.12 -9.05
N GLU A 92 4.08 -57.67 -7.84
CA GLU A 92 2.81 -58.05 -7.22
C GLU A 92 1.72 -57.68 -8.23
N ARG A 93 1.01 -58.70 -8.74
CA ARG A 93 -0.10 -58.50 -9.68
C ARG A 93 -1.03 -57.47 -9.05
N ARG A 94 -1.18 -56.30 -9.67
CA ARG A 94 -2.12 -55.30 -9.18
C ARG A 94 -3.48 -55.95 -9.07
N ALA A 95 -4.08 -55.86 -7.88
CA ALA A 95 -5.41 -56.39 -7.62
C ALA A 95 -6.39 -55.76 -8.62
N VAL A 96 -7.28 -56.59 -9.18
CA VAL A 96 -8.38 -56.14 -10.03
C VAL A 96 -9.28 -55.21 -9.20
N GLY A 97 -9.59 -54.04 -9.74
CA GLY A 97 -10.43 -53.03 -9.12
C GLY A 97 -11.84 -53.52 -8.85
N TYR A 98 -12.47 -52.98 -7.80
CA TYR A 98 -13.77 -53.45 -7.30
C TYR A 98 -14.85 -53.54 -8.39
N PHE A 99 -14.91 -52.57 -9.31
CA PHE A 99 -15.90 -52.58 -10.40
C PHE A 99 -15.83 -53.86 -11.25
N TYR A 100 -14.63 -54.33 -11.55
CA TYR A 100 -14.41 -55.53 -12.36
C TYR A 100 -14.62 -56.83 -11.57
N THR A 101 -14.67 -56.76 -10.23
CA THR A 101 -15.05 -57.91 -9.38
C THR A 101 -16.56 -58.14 -9.31
N LEU A 102 -17.37 -57.15 -9.70
CA LEU A 102 -18.83 -57.27 -9.72
C LEU A 102 -19.30 -58.22 -10.83
N PRO A 103 -20.41 -58.96 -10.63
CA PRO A 103 -21.07 -59.68 -11.71
C PRO A 103 -21.41 -58.77 -12.89
N ARG A 104 -21.35 -59.29 -14.11
CA ARG A 104 -21.61 -58.52 -15.34
C ARG A 104 -22.95 -57.77 -15.32
N ALA A 105 -24.00 -58.40 -14.77
CA ALA A 105 -25.31 -57.77 -14.64
C ALA A 105 -25.28 -56.53 -13.72
N GLU A 106 -24.49 -56.56 -12.65
CA GLU A 106 -24.30 -55.45 -11.72
C GLU A 106 -23.44 -54.34 -12.32
N GLN A 107 -22.39 -54.69 -13.08
CA GLN A 107 -21.60 -53.73 -13.85
C GLN A 107 -22.48 -52.95 -14.84
N GLU A 108 -23.29 -53.66 -15.62
CA GLU A 108 -24.21 -53.05 -16.58
C GLU A 108 -25.28 -52.19 -15.88
N ALA A 109 -25.81 -52.64 -14.74
CA ALA A 109 -26.75 -51.88 -13.94
C ALA A 109 -26.15 -50.57 -13.41
N ALA A 110 -24.92 -50.61 -12.88
CA ALA A 110 -24.19 -49.44 -12.38
C ALA A 110 -23.95 -48.42 -13.50
N VAL A 111 -23.54 -48.87 -14.69
CA VAL A 111 -23.34 -47.99 -15.86
C VAL A 111 -24.66 -47.36 -16.30
N ARG A 112 -25.74 -48.14 -16.39
CA ARG A 112 -27.07 -47.62 -16.78
C ARG A 112 -27.61 -46.62 -15.76
N ALA A 113 -27.45 -46.88 -14.46
CA ALA A 113 -27.84 -45.96 -13.40
C ALA A 113 -27.07 -44.63 -13.52
N GLY A 114 -25.75 -44.69 -13.73
CA GLY A 114 -24.93 -43.49 -13.98
C GLY A 114 -25.39 -42.72 -15.23
N MET A 115 -25.75 -43.41 -16.32
CA MET A 115 -26.28 -42.77 -17.53
C MET A 115 -27.63 -42.08 -17.31
N GLN A 116 -28.52 -42.68 -16.52
CA GLN A 116 -29.83 -42.11 -16.19
C GLN A 116 -29.70 -40.84 -15.33
N MET A 117 -28.83 -40.87 -14.31
CA MET A 117 -28.61 -39.73 -13.42
C MET A 117 -27.84 -38.58 -14.10
N ARG A 118 -27.12 -38.86 -15.19
CA ARG A 118 -26.26 -37.90 -15.90
C ARG A 118 -26.97 -36.63 -16.36
N ALA A 119 -28.22 -36.73 -16.80
CA ALA A 119 -28.94 -35.59 -17.37
C ALA A 119 -29.26 -34.53 -16.29
N GLY A 120 -29.78 -34.97 -15.12
CA GLY A 120 -30.05 -34.09 -13.98
C GLY A 120 -28.78 -33.49 -13.40
N ALA A 121 -27.77 -34.34 -13.13
CA ALA A 121 -26.48 -33.90 -12.59
C ALA A 121 -25.78 -32.86 -13.48
N ARG A 122 -25.95 -32.92 -14.81
CA ARG A 122 -25.40 -31.93 -15.75
C ARG A 122 -26.02 -30.54 -15.63
N ILE A 123 -27.29 -30.44 -15.24
CA ILE A 123 -27.96 -29.16 -15.08
C ILE A 123 -27.40 -28.44 -13.86
N GLU A 124 -27.32 -29.16 -12.73
CA GLU A 124 -26.74 -28.65 -11.49
C GLU A 124 -25.26 -28.30 -11.66
N ALA A 125 -24.49 -29.20 -12.27
CA ALA A 125 -23.08 -28.97 -12.62
C ALA A 125 -22.84 -27.68 -13.42
N ARG A 126 -23.71 -27.37 -14.39
CA ARG A 126 -23.58 -26.15 -15.21
C ARG A 126 -23.91 -24.90 -14.40
N ARG A 127 -24.90 -24.96 -13.52
CA ARG A 127 -25.23 -23.86 -12.61
C ARG A 127 -24.05 -23.58 -11.68
N ASP A 128 -23.52 -24.61 -11.02
CA ASP A 128 -22.43 -24.48 -10.06
C ASP A 128 -21.14 -23.97 -10.75
N LEU A 129 -20.86 -24.44 -11.97
CA LEU A 129 -19.75 -23.92 -12.78
C LEU A 129 -19.95 -22.44 -13.14
N ALA A 130 -21.16 -22.02 -13.50
CA ALA A 130 -21.47 -20.63 -13.81
C ALA A 130 -21.32 -19.73 -12.58
N GLU A 131 -21.78 -20.18 -11.41
CA GLU A 131 -21.60 -19.48 -10.13
C GLU A 131 -20.11 -19.36 -9.77
N GLN A 132 -19.35 -20.45 -9.92
CA GLN A 132 -17.90 -20.45 -9.68
C GLN A 132 -17.17 -19.50 -10.64
N GLN A 133 -17.54 -19.47 -11.92
CA GLN A 133 -16.97 -18.53 -12.89
C GLN A 133 -17.32 -17.08 -12.57
N ALA A 134 -18.57 -16.80 -12.16
CA ALA A 134 -18.98 -15.47 -11.72
C ALA A 134 -18.19 -15.02 -10.48
N TYR A 135 -18.02 -15.91 -9.50
CA TYR A 135 -17.20 -15.65 -8.32
C TYR A 135 -15.74 -15.32 -8.66
N PHE A 136 -15.11 -16.10 -9.55
CA PHE A 136 -13.74 -15.82 -9.97
C PHE A 136 -13.61 -14.54 -10.80
N ARG A 137 -14.61 -14.20 -11.63
CA ARG A 137 -14.66 -12.89 -12.32
C ARG A 137 -14.69 -11.75 -11.32
N LEU A 138 -15.60 -11.79 -10.36
CA LEU A 138 -15.69 -10.78 -9.29
C LEU A 138 -14.38 -10.67 -8.50
N LYS A 139 -13.73 -11.80 -8.17
CA LYS A 139 -12.42 -11.79 -7.49
C LYS A 139 -11.33 -11.13 -8.33
N ARG A 140 -11.31 -11.34 -9.65
CA ARG A 140 -10.35 -10.68 -10.55
C ARG A 140 -10.60 -9.18 -10.64
N GLU A 141 -11.86 -8.77 -10.76
CA GLU A 141 -12.25 -7.36 -10.75
C GLU A 141 -11.84 -6.67 -9.44
N GLN A 142 -12.14 -7.29 -8.29
CA GLN A 142 -11.71 -6.78 -6.99
C GLN A 142 -10.18 -6.71 -6.85
N ALA A 143 -9.45 -7.70 -7.37
CA ALA A 143 -7.99 -7.68 -7.36
C ALA A 143 -7.44 -6.54 -8.24
N SER A 144 -8.03 -6.32 -9.42
CA SER A 144 -7.70 -5.21 -10.31
C SER A 144 -7.96 -3.85 -9.65
N GLN A 145 -9.12 -3.68 -9.01
CA GLN A 145 -9.46 -2.45 -8.29
C GLN A 145 -8.49 -2.17 -7.13
N LYS A 146 -8.14 -3.19 -6.34
CA LYS A 146 -7.16 -3.07 -5.25
C LYS A 146 -5.78 -2.68 -5.78
N GLN A 147 -5.38 -3.23 -6.91
CA GLN A 147 -4.12 -2.90 -7.54
C GLN A 147 -4.12 -1.47 -8.08
N LEU A 148 -5.21 -1.02 -8.71
CA LEU A 148 -5.38 0.37 -9.14
C LEU A 148 -5.32 1.34 -7.96
N ALA A 149 -6.05 1.08 -6.87
CA ALA A 149 -6.01 1.90 -5.67
C ALA A 149 -4.60 2.00 -5.07
N LYS A 150 -3.83 0.89 -5.12
CA LYS A 150 -2.43 0.89 -4.70
C LYS A 150 -1.56 1.80 -5.59
N LEU A 151 -1.73 1.72 -6.91
CA LEU A 151 -1.00 2.60 -7.83
C LEU A 151 -1.34 4.06 -7.61
N VAL A 152 -2.62 4.40 -7.41
CA VAL A 152 -3.06 5.76 -7.11
C VAL A 152 -2.34 6.27 -5.87
N ALA A 153 -2.32 5.49 -4.78
CA ALA A 153 -1.62 5.86 -3.56
C ALA A 153 -0.09 5.99 -3.74
N GLU A 154 0.52 5.15 -4.58
CA GLU A 154 1.94 5.27 -4.93
C GLU A 154 2.21 6.53 -5.75
N TYR A 155 1.32 6.86 -6.70
CA TYR A 155 1.49 8.03 -7.54
C TYR A 155 1.27 9.33 -6.76
N THR A 156 0.24 9.40 -5.90
CA THR A 156 0.04 10.53 -4.98
C THR A 156 1.28 10.80 -4.12
N LYS A 157 1.95 9.75 -3.63
CA LYS A 157 3.22 9.89 -2.89
C LYS A 157 4.37 10.37 -3.77
N ALA A 158 4.47 9.87 -5.00
CA ALA A 158 5.47 10.31 -5.97
C ALA A 158 5.29 11.80 -6.31
N MET A 159 4.06 12.25 -6.51
CA MET A 159 3.73 13.67 -6.74
C MET A 159 4.14 14.55 -5.57
N ALA A 160 3.79 14.17 -4.33
CA ALA A 160 4.23 14.91 -3.15
C ALA A 160 5.78 14.93 -3.00
N ALA A 161 6.44 13.80 -3.30
CA ALA A 161 7.89 13.72 -3.29
C ALA A 161 8.55 14.59 -4.37
N PHE A 162 7.92 14.71 -5.54
CA PHE A 162 8.37 15.59 -6.63
C PHE A 162 8.17 17.08 -6.29
N ASP A 163 7.04 17.44 -5.67
CA ASP A 163 6.78 18.80 -5.19
C ASP A 163 7.87 19.23 -4.19
N LYS A 164 8.23 18.35 -3.25
CA LYS A 164 9.35 18.56 -2.31
C LYS A 164 10.69 18.68 -3.02
N TYR A 165 10.93 17.85 -4.03
CA TYR A 165 12.18 17.89 -4.79
C TYR A 165 12.35 19.23 -5.50
N SER A 166 11.27 19.71 -6.12
CA SER A 166 11.23 20.95 -6.90
C SER A 166 11.28 22.20 -6.03
N ALA A 167 10.94 22.10 -4.74
CA ALA A 167 10.98 23.21 -3.81
C ALA A 167 12.42 23.76 -3.63
N PRO A 168 12.63 25.09 -3.74
CA PRO A 168 13.95 25.69 -3.65
C PRO A 168 14.72 25.32 -2.37
N GLY A 169 15.93 24.80 -2.55
CA GLY A 169 16.85 24.45 -1.46
C GLY A 169 16.43 23.24 -0.61
N ARG A 170 15.37 22.52 -0.98
CA ARG A 170 14.91 21.33 -0.24
C ARG A 170 15.65 20.06 -0.66
N ALA A 171 15.77 19.82 -1.97
CA ALA A 171 16.66 18.77 -2.48
C ALA A 171 18.13 19.21 -2.38
N ALA A 172 18.95 18.43 -1.68
CA ALA A 172 20.38 18.70 -1.59
C ALA A 172 21.08 18.32 -2.91
N PRO A 173 21.80 19.22 -3.59
CA PRO A 173 22.35 18.93 -4.92
C PRO A 173 23.55 17.97 -4.89
N THR A 174 24.25 17.88 -3.75
CA THR A 174 25.47 17.09 -3.60
C THR A 174 25.54 16.42 -2.24
N LEU A 175 26.34 15.35 -2.14
CA LEU A 175 26.64 14.70 -0.85
C LEU A 175 27.31 15.67 0.15
N ALA A 176 28.12 16.61 -0.32
CA ALA A 176 28.72 17.63 0.53
C ALA A 176 27.65 18.51 1.21
N ALA A 177 26.62 18.91 0.45
CA ALA A 177 25.48 19.67 0.99
C ALA A 177 24.69 18.84 2.01
N VAL A 178 24.49 17.54 1.76
CA VAL A 178 23.86 16.61 2.70
C VAL A 178 24.65 16.56 4.01
N HIS A 179 25.96 16.34 3.95
CA HIS A 179 26.80 16.32 5.16
C HIS A 179 26.78 17.65 5.92
N ALA A 180 26.79 18.78 5.21
CA ALA A 180 26.68 20.09 5.85
C ALA A 180 25.35 20.26 6.59
N ARG A 181 24.24 19.77 6.02
CA ARG A 181 22.93 19.80 6.67
C ARG A 181 22.85 18.84 7.87
N LEU A 182 23.40 17.63 7.75
CA LEU A 182 23.44 16.67 8.84
C LEU A 182 24.19 17.20 10.07
N LYS A 183 25.29 17.95 9.88
CA LYS A 183 26.02 18.61 10.97
C LYS A 183 25.18 19.65 11.73
N LYS A 184 24.21 20.28 11.07
CA LYS A 184 23.28 21.24 11.69
C LYS A 184 22.16 20.54 12.48
N LEU A 185 21.89 19.26 12.20
CA LEU A 185 20.84 18.49 12.87
C LEU A 185 21.39 17.83 14.14
N SER A 186 20.79 18.16 15.28
CA SER A 186 21.27 17.72 16.60
C SER A 186 20.83 16.30 16.99
N SER A 187 19.75 15.79 16.40
CA SER A 187 19.16 14.49 16.75
C SER A 187 19.37 13.46 15.64
N ALA A 188 19.78 12.25 16.03
CA ALA A 188 19.89 11.10 15.13
C ALA A 188 18.57 10.79 14.41
N ALA A 189 17.42 10.98 15.08
CA ALA A 189 16.10 10.79 14.48
C ALA A 189 15.81 11.85 13.40
N SER A 190 16.19 13.11 13.63
CA SER A 190 16.04 14.17 12.63
C SER A 190 16.98 13.97 11.45
N GLN A 191 18.20 13.47 11.69
CA GLN A 191 19.13 13.08 10.62
C GLN A 191 18.55 11.94 9.77
N HIS A 192 17.99 10.92 10.41
CA HIS A 192 17.35 9.79 9.73
C HIS A 192 16.16 10.23 8.88
N ALA A 193 15.26 11.03 9.45
CA ALA A 193 14.11 11.60 8.74
C ALA A 193 14.53 12.43 7.52
N TYR A 194 15.56 13.27 7.66
CA TYR A 194 16.12 14.05 6.56
C TYR A 194 16.70 13.16 5.45
N LEU A 195 17.50 12.14 5.80
CA LEU A 195 18.05 11.21 4.80
C LEU A 195 16.96 10.45 4.07
N ARG A 196 15.94 9.99 4.80
CA ARG A 196 14.76 9.34 4.23
C ARG A 196 14.05 10.24 3.23
N GLU A 197 13.76 11.49 3.60
CA GLU A 197 13.14 12.47 2.71
C GLU A 197 13.98 12.69 1.44
N GLN A 198 15.30 12.85 1.56
CA GLN A 198 16.20 13.03 0.41
C GLN A 198 16.21 11.83 -0.55
N ILE A 199 16.06 10.61 -0.01
CA ILE A 199 15.95 9.38 -0.80
C ILE A 199 14.57 9.30 -1.45
N GLU A 200 13.49 9.54 -0.70
CA GLU A 200 12.10 9.48 -1.19
C GLU A 200 11.87 10.49 -2.33
N MET A 201 12.36 11.73 -2.21
CA MET A 201 12.29 12.74 -3.28
C MET A 201 12.89 12.25 -4.61
N ARG A 202 13.96 11.46 -4.56
CA ARG A 202 14.66 10.94 -5.74
C ARG A 202 14.05 9.66 -6.27
N VAL A 203 13.84 8.69 -5.39
CA VAL A 203 13.36 7.35 -5.75
C VAL A 203 11.90 7.40 -6.19
N LEU A 204 11.06 8.15 -5.47
CA LEU A 204 9.64 8.28 -5.79
C LEU A 204 9.39 9.45 -6.73
N GLY A 205 9.91 10.64 -6.42
CA GLY A 205 9.66 11.85 -7.21
C GLY A 205 10.24 11.76 -8.64
N LEU A 206 11.53 11.42 -8.77
CA LEU A 206 12.19 11.28 -10.07
C LEU A 206 12.07 9.87 -10.67
N GLY A 207 11.40 8.93 -9.99
CA GLY A 207 11.23 7.56 -10.47
C GLY A 207 12.49 6.68 -10.46
N LEU A 208 13.53 7.03 -9.68
CA LEU A 208 14.78 6.26 -9.55
C LEU A 208 14.60 4.96 -8.74
N THR A 209 13.70 4.08 -9.18
CA THR A 209 13.27 2.88 -8.45
C THR A 209 14.38 1.85 -8.24
N GLU A 210 15.41 1.85 -9.08
CA GLU A 210 16.62 1.04 -8.95
C GLU A 210 17.47 1.41 -7.73
N HIS A 211 17.27 2.62 -7.19
CA HIS A 211 17.91 3.11 -5.96
C HIS A 211 17.00 3.00 -4.74
N ALA A 212 15.85 2.32 -4.85
CA ALA A 212 14.98 2.05 -3.73
C ALA A 212 15.69 1.21 -2.66
N ILE A 213 15.53 1.63 -1.41
CA ILE A 213 16.13 0.98 -0.24
C ILE A 213 15.05 0.63 0.78
N ALA A 214 15.06 -0.60 1.29
CA ALA A 214 14.22 -0.97 2.43
C ALA A 214 14.61 -0.15 3.68
N TRP A 215 13.63 0.36 4.43
CA TRP A 215 13.95 1.20 5.61
C TRP A 215 14.52 0.40 6.79
N SER A 216 14.26 -0.91 6.82
CA SER A 216 14.76 -1.83 7.83
C SER A 216 15.28 -3.13 7.22
N ALA A 217 16.18 -3.80 7.94
CA ALA A 217 16.68 -5.13 7.63
C ALA A 217 16.63 -5.98 8.90
N ALA A 218 16.06 -7.20 8.80
CA ALA A 218 15.90 -8.12 9.93
C ALA A 218 15.24 -7.51 11.19
N GLY A 219 14.25 -6.61 10.98
CA GLY A 219 13.54 -5.94 12.07
C GLY A 219 14.26 -4.74 12.68
N VAL A 220 15.48 -4.41 12.23
CA VAL A 220 16.27 -3.26 12.69
C VAL A 220 16.25 -2.17 11.63
N GLN A 221 16.03 -0.91 12.05
CA GLN A 221 16.10 0.25 11.15
C GLN A 221 17.51 0.40 10.59
N ARG A 222 17.61 0.76 9.30
CA ARG A 222 18.91 1.03 8.69
C ARG A 222 19.60 2.23 9.33
N SER A 223 20.93 2.15 9.41
CA SER A 223 21.73 3.20 10.02
C SER A 223 21.83 4.44 9.11
N ASN A 224 22.21 5.59 9.68
CA ASN A 224 22.41 6.82 8.90
C ASN A 224 23.51 6.64 7.84
N ASP A 225 24.53 5.81 8.10
CA ASP A 225 25.61 5.53 7.15
C ASP A 225 25.12 4.71 5.95
N GLU A 226 24.27 3.71 6.19
CA GLU A 226 23.64 2.92 5.12
C GLU A 226 22.75 3.79 4.22
N LEU A 227 21.96 4.67 4.84
CA LEU A 227 21.12 5.61 4.10
C LEU A 227 21.94 6.64 3.33
N LEU A 228 23.04 7.15 3.90
CA LEU A 228 23.97 8.04 3.21
C LEU A 228 24.59 7.39 1.97
N HIS A 229 25.00 6.12 2.08
CA HIS A 229 25.53 5.37 0.96
C HIS A 229 24.49 5.20 -0.17
N ALA A 230 23.24 4.89 0.20
CA ALA A 230 22.14 4.77 -0.77
C ALA A 230 21.82 6.10 -1.44
N LEU A 231 21.72 7.18 -0.65
CA LEU A 231 21.50 8.53 -1.16
C LEU A 231 22.62 8.98 -2.11
N GLY A 232 23.88 8.62 -1.82
CA GLY A 232 25.00 8.91 -2.69
C GLY A 232 24.85 8.32 -4.09
N LYS A 233 24.34 7.07 -4.19
CA LYS A 233 24.04 6.44 -5.49
C LYS A 233 22.91 7.18 -6.22
N ALA A 234 21.85 7.53 -5.51
CA ALA A 234 20.72 8.27 -6.09
C ALA A 234 21.12 9.67 -6.59
N ILE A 235 21.96 10.41 -5.84
CA ILE A 235 22.50 11.72 -6.28
C ILE A 235 23.38 11.56 -7.52
N ALA A 236 24.18 10.51 -7.61
CA ALA A 236 25.00 10.25 -8.80
C ALA A 236 24.15 9.95 -10.03
N ALA A 237 23.11 9.13 -9.89
CA ALA A 237 22.16 8.85 -10.97
C ALA A 237 21.38 10.09 -11.41
N GLU A 238 20.92 10.90 -10.46
CA GLU A 238 20.31 12.21 -10.72
C GLU A 238 21.25 13.12 -11.53
N ALA A 239 22.55 13.15 -11.19
CA ALA A 239 23.53 13.95 -11.91
C ALA A 239 23.72 13.46 -13.36
N CYS A 240 23.69 12.14 -13.60
CA CYS A 240 23.72 11.57 -14.95
C CYS A 240 22.47 11.99 -15.75
N LEU A 241 21.26 11.81 -15.18
CA LEU A 241 20.01 12.22 -15.84
C LEU A 241 20.00 13.71 -16.17
N ARG A 242 20.53 14.55 -15.28
CA ARG A 242 20.67 15.98 -15.52
C ARG A 242 21.63 16.28 -16.67
N ALA A 243 22.78 15.61 -16.72
CA ALA A 243 23.75 15.80 -17.80
C ALA A 243 23.19 15.39 -19.16
N ASP A 244 22.32 14.37 -19.18
CA ASP A 244 21.66 13.87 -20.38
C ASP A 244 20.39 14.65 -20.76
N GLY A 245 20.00 15.66 -19.97
CA GLY A 245 18.75 16.41 -20.18
C GLY A 245 17.48 15.56 -20.01
N ALA A 246 17.60 14.40 -19.35
CA ALA A 246 16.55 13.40 -19.18
C ALA A 246 15.86 13.48 -17.81
N LEU A 247 16.02 14.59 -17.08
CA LEU A 247 15.41 14.76 -15.77
C LEU A 247 13.89 14.95 -15.94
N PRO A 248 13.04 14.21 -15.20
CA PRO A 248 11.60 14.37 -15.29
C PRO A 248 11.14 15.79 -14.96
N THR A 249 10.24 16.34 -15.78
CA THR A 249 9.57 17.62 -15.53
C THR A 249 8.39 17.50 -14.57
N GLU A 250 7.92 16.27 -14.35
CA GLU A 250 6.84 15.91 -13.44
C GLU A 250 7.11 14.56 -12.79
N ALA A 251 6.34 14.24 -11.74
CA ALA A 251 6.45 12.95 -11.07
C ALA A 251 6.23 11.79 -12.04
N VAL A 252 7.11 10.79 -11.98
CA VAL A 252 7.03 9.62 -12.87
C VAL A 252 5.86 8.72 -12.43
N ALA A 253 4.92 8.48 -13.34
CA ALA A 253 3.78 7.61 -13.07
C ALA A 253 4.23 6.15 -12.79
N PRO A 254 3.75 5.52 -11.71
CA PRO A 254 4.10 4.14 -11.42
C PRO A 254 3.45 3.20 -12.44
N ARG A 255 4.22 2.21 -12.89
CA ARG A 255 3.76 1.21 -13.86
C ARG A 255 3.33 -0.07 -13.15
N MET A 256 2.25 -0.69 -13.63
CA MET A 256 1.98 -2.09 -13.27
C MET A 256 3.11 -2.94 -13.83
N LYS A 257 3.91 -3.54 -12.95
CA LYS A 257 4.83 -4.59 -13.36
C LYS A 257 4.03 -5.89 -13.42
N PRO A 258 3.94 -6.56 -14.58
CA PRO A 258 3.36 -7.90 -14.63
C PRO A 258 4.13 -8.80 -13.67
N LYS A 259 3.44 -9.79 -13.08
CA LYS A 259 4.09 -10.75 -12.20
C LYS A 259 5.15 -11.51 -12.99
N SER A 260 6.42 -11.28 -12.67
CA SER A 260 7.53 -12.06 -13.23
C SER A 260 7.49 -13.46 -12.63
N PHE A 261 7.14 -14.46 -13.42
CA PHE A 261 7.30 -15.86 -13.05
C PHE A 261 8.73 -16.32 -13.37
N LYS A 262 9.21 -17.35 -12.66
CA LYS A 262 10.45 -18.04 -13.09
C LYS A 262 10.21 -18.56 -14.50
N GLN A 263 10.94 -18.00 -15.46
CA GLN A 263 10.80 -18.35 -16.86
C GLN A 263 11.17 -19.82 -17.05
N LEU A 264 10.22 -20.60 -17.52
CA LEU A 264 10.38 -22.02 -17.83
C LEU A 264 10.33 -22.15 -19.35
N GLY A 265 11.48 -22.31 -20.00
CA GLY A 265 11.61 -22.33 -21.46
C GLY A 265 11.84 -20.94 -22.08
N THR A 266 11.62 -20.81 -23.39
CA THR A 266 11.78 -19.56 -24.14
C THR A 266 10.43 -18.85 -24.24
N PRO A 267 10.32 -17.54 -23.96
CA PRO A 267 9.06 -16.84 -24.06
C PRO A 267 8.68 -16.73 -25.54
N THR A 268 7.39 -16.77 -25.83
CA THR A 268 6.88 -16.43 -27.17
C THR A 268 6.88 -14.92 -27.35
N VAL A 269 7.00 -14.44 -28.59
CA VAL A 269 6.93 -13.00 -28.93
C VAL A 269 5.66 -12.35 -28.33
N ASP A 270 4.50 -13.02 -28.45
CA ASP A 270 3.24 -12.54 -27.85
C ASP A 270 3.32 -12.35 -26.32
N ALA A 271 4.12 -13.17 -25.62
CA ALA A 271 4.28 -13.08 -24.17
C ALA A 271 5.22 -11.93 -23.79
N GLU A 272 6.18 -11.60 -24.65
CA GLU A 272 7.03 -10.42 -24.51
C GLU A 272 6.23 -9.15 -24.78
N GLU A 273 5.42 -9.13 -25.86
CA GLU A 273 4.53 -8.00 -26.18
C GLU A 273 3.51 -7.75 -25.06
N LEU A 274 2.87 -8.80 -24.52
CA LEU A 274 1.94 -8.67 -23.38
C LEU A 274 2.62 -8.19 -22.09
N ALA A 275 3.92 -8.42 -21.92
CA ALA A 275 4.66 -7.90 -20.77
C ALA A 275 4.91 -6.38 -20.89
N ASP A 276 4.93 -5.86 -22.11
CA ASP A 276 5.15 -4.45 -22.42
C ASP A 276 3.84 -3.62 -22.53
N ILE A 277 2.67 -4.27 -22.54
CA ILE A 277 1.38 -3.56 -22.55
C ILE A 277 1.16 -2.89 -21.19
N GLU A 278 1.12 -1.55 -21.19
CA GLU A 278 0.68 -0.74 -20.05
C GLU A 278 -0.83 -1.01 -19.80
N GLU A 279 -1.15 -1.83 -18.80
CA GLU A 279 -2.56 -2.13 -18.44
C GLU A 279 -3.32 -0.90 -17.90
N VAL A 280 -2.62 0.17 -17.51
CA VAL A 280 -3.23 1.39 -16.96
C VAL A 280 -2.73 2.60 -17.73
N ASP A 281 -3.67 3.33 -18.33
CA ASP A 281 -3.40 4.62 -18.95
C ASP A 281 -2.89 5.62 -17.90
N ALA A 282 -1.68 6.16 -18.12
CA ALA A 282 -1.05 7.12 -17.23
C ALA A 282 -1.92 8.38 -17.01
N ALA A 283 -2.70 8.78 -18.02
CA ALA A 283 -3.60 9.93 -17.90
C ALA A 283 -4.75 9.65 -16.93
N GLN A 284 -5.35 8.45 -16.98
CA GLN A 284 -6.39 8.04 -16.04
C GLN A 284 -5.84 7.93 -14.61
N LEU A 285 -4.62 7.39 -14.47
CA LEU A 285 -3.98 7.30 -13.16
C LEU A 285 -3.72 8.69 -12.56
N ARG A 286 -3.36 9.66 -13.39
CA ARG A 286 -3.19 11.05 -12.97
C ARG A 286 -4.47 11.69 -12.46
N VAL A 287 -5.55 11.61 -13.22
CA VAL A 287 -6.85 12.15 -12.78
C VAL A 287 -7.27 11.54 -11.44
N ALA A 288 -7.09 10.23 -11.28
CA ALA A 288 -7.41 9.55 -10.03
C ALA A 288 -6.49 9.96 -8.86
N ALA A 289 -5.20 10.19 -9.12
CA ALA A 289 -4.25 10.63 -8.11
C ALA A 289 -4.45 12.10 -7.70
N ASP A 290 -4.81 12.97 -8.63
CA ASP A 290 -5.18 14.36 -8.35
C ASP A 290 -6.43 14.42 -7.47
N ALA A 291 -7.48 13.68 -7.81
CA ALA A 291 -8.67 13.57 -6.96
C ALA A 291 -8.36 12.99 -5.57
N ALA A 292 -7.45 12.02 -5.47
CA ALA A 292 -7.00 11.48 -4.19
C ALA A 292 -6.17 12.48 -3.37
N ARG A 293 -5.41 13.38 -4.02
CA ARG A 293 -4.70 14.48 -3.34
C ARG A 293 -5.69 15.47 -2.75
N GLU A 294 -6.67 15.91 -3.53
CA GLU A 294 -7.72 16.84 -3.07
C GLU A 294 -8.44 16.27 -1.85
N ALA A 295 -8.85 15.00 -1.88
CA ALA A 295 -9.47 14.35 -0.73
C ALA A 295 -8.55 14.25 0.50
N ASN A 296 -7.25 13.97 0.31
CA ASN A 296 -6.30 13.92 1.43
C ASN A 296 -6.06 15.30 2.06
N ASP A 297 -6.09 16.37 1.26
CA ASP A 297 -5.95 17.74 1.73
C ASP A 297 -7.22 18.19 2.48
N GLU A 298 -8.41 17.80 2.02
CA GLU A 298 -9.68 17.97 2.74
C GLU A 298 -9.69 17.25 4.10
N ASP A 299 -9.18 16.02 4.14
CA ASP A 299 -9.06 15.22 5.37
C ASP A 299 -7.87 15.63 6.27
N LEU A 300 -7.10 16.66 5.88
CA LEU A 300 -5.89 17.14 6.57
C LEU A 300 -4.83 16.02 6.78
N VAL A 301 -4.80 15.03 5.90
CA VAL A 301 -3.84 13.91 5.91
C VAL A 301 -2.50 14.36 5.31
N THR A 302 -2.54 15.25 4.31
CA THR A 302 -1.38 15.88 3.69
C THR A 302 -1.52 17.39 3.71
N ASP A 303 -0.39 18.10 3.68
CA ASP A 303 -0.34 19.54 3.57
C ASP A 303 0.53 19.92 2.36
N ALA A 304 -0.12 20.04 1.19
CA ALA A 304 0.55 20.37 -0.06
C ALA A 304 1.30 21.71 0.00
N VAL A 305 0.82 22.66 0.81
CA VAL A 305 1.46 23.96 1.02
C VAL A 305 2.78 23.77 1.76
N GLN A 306 2.80 22.97 2.83
CA GLN A 306 4.02 22.60 3.56
C GLN A 306 5.06 21.90 2.68
N ASP A 307 4.61 21.10 1.71
CA ASP A 307 5.48 20.34 0.81
C ASP A 307 6.18 21.21 -0.24
N ARG A 308 5.60 22.36 -0.62
CA ARG A 308 6.18 23.30 -1.59
C ARG A 308 7.05 24.38 -0.97
N GLN A 309 7.07 24.51 0.36
CA GLN A 309 7.88 25.55 1.00
C GLN A 309 9.39 25.31 0.81
N PRO A 310 10.19 26.39 0.67
CA PRO A 310 11.64 26.30 0.72
C PRO A 310 12.14 25.82 2.08
N SER A 311 13.34 25.24 2.10
CA SER A 311 13.91 24.63 3.31
C SER A 311 14.40 25.62 4.35
N GLU A 312 14.75 26.83 3.93
CA GLU A 312 15.21 27.93 4.80
C GLU A 312 14.20 29.08 4.75
N PRO A 313 13.89 29.69 5.90
CA PRO A 313 13.01 30.86 5.93
C PRO A 313 13.65 32.06 5.23
N PRO A 314 12.84 32.98 4.68
CA PRO A 314 13.34 34.26 4.22
C PRO A 314 13.92 35.10 5.36
N LEU A 315 14.76 36.07 5.02
CA LEU A 315 15.30 37.05 5.95
C LEU A 315 14.19 38.02 6.40
N PHE A 316 14.26 38.50 7.64
CA PHE A 316 13.35 39.53 8.15
C PHE A 316 13.84 40.92 7.76
N ASP A 317 13.72 41.25 6.48
CA ASP A 317 14.09 42.54 5.91
C ASP A 317 12.96 43.13 5.05
N GLU A 318 13.20 44.32 4.47
CA GLU A 318 12.22 45.02 3.63
C GLU A 318 11.74 44.18 2.41
N SER A 319 12.44 43.11 2.03
CA SER A 319 12.02 42.24 0.92
C SER A 319 10.75 41.44 1.22
N LEU A 320 10.36 41.35 2.50
CA LEU A 320 9.10 40.75 2.94
C LEU A 320 7.89 41.67 2.73
N VAL A 321 8.09 42.98 2.63
CA VAL A 321 6.99 43.95 2.51
C VAL A 321 6.23 43.70 1.20
N GLY A 322 4.90 43.63 1.28
CA GLY A 322 4.01 43.31 0.17
C GLY A 322 3.96 41.83 -0.20
N ARG A 323 4.49 40.95 0.65
CA ARG A 323 4.35 39.49 0.49
C ARG A 323 3.37 38.91 1.48
N LYS A 324 2.70 37.83 1.09
CA LYS A 324 1.72 37.13 1.92
C LYS A 324 2.32 35.94 2.67
N LEU A 325 2.06 35.90 3.97
CA LEU A 325 2.49 34.83 4.87
C LEU A 325 1.28 34.13 5.47
N GLU A 326 1.39 32.83 5.66
CA GLU A 326 0.50 32.09 6.54
C GLU A 326 1.12 31.98 7.93
N VAL A 327 0.35 32.29 8.97
CA VAL A 327 0.75 32.11 10.37
C VAL A 327 -0.24 31.17 11.06
N ARG A 328 0.29 30.18 11.77
CA ARG A 328 -0.50 29.19 12.50
C ARG A 328 -0.96 29.74 13.85
N TRP A 329 -2.20 30.19 13.90
CA TRP A 329 -2.84 30.74 15.09
C TRP A 329 -3.57 29.69 15.90
N ARG A 330 -3.65 29.92 17.21
CA ARG A 330 -4.49 29.14 18.14
C ARG A 330 -5.80 29.89 18.34
N TYR A 331 -6.88 29.35 17.80
CA TYR A 331 -8.23 29.88 17.97
C TYR A 331 -8.93 29.20 19.15
N VAL A 332 -9.74 29.98 19.86
CA VAL A 332 -10.62 29.48 20.93
C VAL A 332 -11.98 29.22 20.31
N LEU A 333 -12.45 27.97 20.39
CA LEU A 333 -13.79 27.62 19.94
C LEU A 333 -14.82 28.06 20.99
N PRO A 334 -16.03 28.49 20.56
CA PRO A 334 -17.11 28.79 21.50
C PRO A 334 -17.43 27.54 22.33
N LEU A 335 -17.67 27.74 23.63
CA LEU A 335 -18.01 26.67 24.56
C LEU A 335 -19.34 26.02 24.14
N ALA A 336 -19.33 24.71 23.92
CA ALA A 336 -20.56 23.94 23.80
C ALA A 336 -21.36 24.07 25.11
N GLN A 337 -22.69 24.20 25.02
CA GLN A 337 -23.58 24.36 26.19
C GLN A 337 -23.30 23.24 27.22
N GLY A 338 -22.89 23.62 28.43
CA GLY A 338 -22.58 22.69 29.53
C GLY A 338 -21.12 22.24 29.62
N SER A 339 -20.24 22.64 28.70
CA SER A 339 -18.79 22.44 28.84
C SER A 339 -18.16 23.55 29.69
N LEU A 340 -17.29 23.18 30.63
CA LEU A 340 -16.43 24.11 31.39
C LEU A 340 -15.04 24.28 30.76
N THR A 341 -14.75 23.58 29.65
CA THR A 341 -13.42 23.52 29.05
C THR A 341 -13.44 24.23 27.70
N GLN A 342 -12.62 25.28 27.56
CA GLN A 342 -12.39 25.93 26.28
C GLN A 342 -11.66 24.96 25.35
N LEU A 343 -12.27 24.66 24.20
CA LEU A 343 -11.62 23.92 23.14
C LEU A 343 -10.81 24.89 22.28
N HIS A 344 -9.66 24.44 21.81
CA HIS A 344 -8.81 25.22 20.92
C HIS A 344 -8.60 24.46 19.62
N THR A 345 -8.60 25.18 18.52
CA THR A 345 -8.17 24.67 17.23
C THR A 345 -6.98 25.47 16.72
N TYR A 346 -6.15 24.85 15.88
CA TYR A 346 -5.07 25.54 15.19
C TYR A 346 -5.44 25.70 13.74
N MET A 347 -5.19 26.88 13.19
CA MET A 347 -5.43 27.15 11.78
C MET A 347 -4.33 28.03 11.21
N TRP A 348 -4.11 27.90 9.91
CA TRP A 348 -3.27 28.81 9.16
C TRP A 348 -4.12 30.01 8.74
N CYS A 349 -3.64 31.21 9.06
CA CYS A 349 -4.27 32.46 8.65
C CYS A 349 -3.33 33.15 7.66
N GLU A 350 -3.86 33.57 6.51
CA GLU A 350 -3.12 34.37 5.54
C GLU A 350 -3.15 35.85 5.93
N GLY A 351 -2.00 36.52 5.88
CA GLY A 351 -1.88 37.96 6.05
C GLY A 351 -0.75 38.54 5.22
N GLU A 352 -0.85 39.82 4.89
CA GLU A 352 0.15 40.54 4.10
C GLU A 352 1.10 41.33 5.00
N VAL A 353 2.41 41.24 4.75
CA VAL A 353 3.40 42.01 5.48
C VAL A 353 3.42 43.45 4.98
N VAL A 354 3.06 44.41 5.84
CA VAL A 354 2.97 45.83 5.49
C VAL A 354 4.21 46.61 5.90
N SER A 355 4.86 46.21 6.99
CA SER A 355 6.10 46.85 7.44
C SER A 355 6.98 45.89 8.25
N VAL A 356 8.28 46.16 8.25
CA VAL A 356 9.26 45.47 9.10
C VAL A 356 9.86 46.48 10.06
N ALA A 357 9.89 46.14 11.35
CA ALA A 357 10.40 47.03 12.38
C ALA A 357 11.91 47.26 12.22
N ASP A 358 12.33 48.52 12.32
CA ASP A 358 13.73 48.92 12.18
C ASP A 358 14.54 48.86 13.48
N GLY A 359 13.87 48.67 14.62
CA GLY A 359 14.50 48.69 15.95
C GLY A 359 14.63 50.09 16.59
N SER A 360 14.22 51.15 15.88
CA SER A 360 14.56 52.53 16.22
C SER A 360 13.33 53.44 16.36
N SER A 361 12.25 53.18 15.62
CA SER A 361 11.10 54.07 15.53
C SER A 361 9.76 53.37 15.81
N ASP A 362 9.66 52.07 15.52
CA ASP A 362 8.41 51.34 15.59
C ASP A 362 8.00 50.95 17.01
N LYS A 363 6.67 50.99 17.25
CA LYS A 363 6.05 50.66 18.53
C LYS A 363 4.85 49.75 18.31
N LYS A 364 4.63 48.82 19.26
CA LYS A 364 3.50 47.86 19.20
C LYS A 364 2.13 48.54 19.15
N SER A 365 2.01 49.71 19.77
CA SER A 365 0.84 50.59 19.71
C SER A 365 1.25 52.02 20.04
N GLU A 366 0.40 53.00 19.74
CA GLU A 366 0.66 54.41 20.09
C GLU A 366 0.90 54.63 21.60
N ARG A 367 0.32 53.76 22.44
CA ARG A 367 0.47 53.79 23.89
C ARG A 367 1.71 53.05 24.39
N ALA A 368 2.38 52.26 23.54
CA ALA A 368 3.55 51.50 23.93
C ALA A 368 4.76 52.43 24.13
N ARG A 369 5.46 52.27 25.26
CA ARG A 369 6.68 53.02 25.56
C ARG A 369 7.95 52.34 25.04
N THR A 370 7.89 51.03 24.84
CA THR A 370 9.00 50.20 24.37
C THR A 370 9.01 50.13 22.85
N LEU A 371 10.16 50.38 22.25
CA LEU A 371 10.39 50.20 20.82
C LEU A 371 10.39 48.71 20.47
N LEU A 372 9.90 48.38 19.28
CA LEU A 372 9.97 47.03 18.75
C LEU A 372 11.42 46.70 18.36
N PRO A 373 11.91 45.48 18.61
CA PRO A 373 13.19 45.04 18.09
C PRO A 373 13.15 44.96 16.56
N ALA A 374 14.32 45.12 15.94
CA ALA A 374 14.46 45.02 14.50
C ALA A 374 14.03 43.62 14.00
N GLY A 375 13.25 43.58 12.91
CA GLY A 375 12.77 42.35 12.29
C GLY A 375 11.39 41.86 12.75
N GLU A 376 10.69 42.56 13.65
CA GLU A 376 9.25 42.29 13.87
C GLU A 376 8.44 42.66 12.62
N LEU A 377 7.41 41.87 12.32
CA LEU A 377 6.59 42.08 11.12
C LEU A 377 5.23 42.65 11.52
N LYS A 378 4.81 43.71 10.82
CA LYS A 378 3.43 44.19 10.87
C LYS A 378 2.65 43.47 9.78
N ILE A 379 1.72 42.63 10.19
CA ILE A 379 0.89 41.85 9.28
C ILE A 379 -0.51 42.46 9.25
N GLN A 380 -1.01 42.70 8.05
CA GLN A 380 -2.40 43.03 7.76
C GLN A 380 -3.18 41.74 7.56
N TRP A 381 -4.18 41.55 8.41
CA TRP A 381 -5.11 40.44 8.32
C TRP A 381 -6.35 40.93 7.59
N PRO A 382 -6.74 40.31 6.46
CA PRO A 382 -7.97 40.67 5.77
C PRO A 382 -9.18 40.43 6.67
N ALA A 383 -10.31 41.08 6.37
CA ALA A 383 -11.55 40.80 7.05
C ALA A 383 -11.98 39.33 6.82
N ASP A 384 -12.43 38.67 7.88
CA ASP A 384 -12.96 37.31 7.84
C ASP A 384 -14.47 37.37 8.11
N ASP A 385 -15.26 37.35 7.04
CA ASP A 385 -16.72 37.42 7.10
C ASP A 385 -17.33 36.19 7.78
N GLU A 386 -16.69 35.01 7.70
CA GLU A 386 -17.18 33.80 8.35
C GLU A 386 -17.09 33.89 9.87
N ARG A 387 -16.17 34.72 10.38
CA ARG A 387 -15.86 34.86 11.81
C ARG A 387 -16.20 36.23 12.38
N GLU A 388 -16.76 37.12 11.56
CA GLU A 388 -17.09 38.50 11.90
C GLU A 388 -15.86 39.30 12.41
N GLU A 389 -14.67 38.97 11.91
CA GLU A 389 -13.42 39.65 12.29
C GLU A 389 -13.12 40.77 11.28
N PRO A 390 -13.05 42.04 11.71
CA PRO A 390 -12.70 43.13 10.81
C PRO A 390 -11.21 43.04 10.42
N GLU A 391 -10.89 43.71 9.31
CA GLU A 391 -9.51 43.94 8.92
C GLU A 391 -8.73 44.58 10.08
N HIS A 392 -7.59 43.98 10.42
CA HIS A 392 -6.79 44.47 11.53
C HIS A 392 -5.29 44.25 11.29
N PHE A 393 -4.48 45.01 12.03
CA PHE A 393 -3.03 45.00 11.90
C PHE A 393 -2.39 44.52 13.20
N THR A 394 -1.48 43.56 13.10
CA THR A 394 -0.81 43.00 14.28
C THR A 394 0.69 42.94 14.07
N TRP A 395 1.44 43.53 15.01
CA TRP A 395 2.88 43.29 15.12
C TRP A 395 3.13 41.90 15.70
N THR A 396 3.81 41.06 14.91
CA THR A 396 4.03 39.65 15.21
C THR A 396 5.52 39.33 15.18
N ILE A 397 5.98 38.67 16.24
CA ILE A 397 7.34 38.13 16.33
C ILE A 397 7.32 36.72 15.73
N LEU A 398 7.90 36.57 14.55
CA LEU A 398 8.13 35.28 13.93
C LEU A 398 9.55 34.82 14.21
N HIS A 399 9.70 33.52 14.47
CA HIS A 399 11.01 32.94 14.72
C HIS A 399 11.42 32.03 13.56
N PRO A 400 12.67 32.11 13.06
CA PRO A 400 13.14 31.27 11.95
C PRO A 400 13.04 29.77 12.25
N ASN A 401 13.16 29.39 13.53
CA ASN A 401 13.05 28.00 13.96
C ASN A 401 11.63 27.43 13.90
N LYS A 402 10.61 28.26 13.69
CA LYS A 402 9.20 27.85 13.50
C LYS A 402 8.76 27.90 12.04
N TRP A 403 9.68 28.13 11.11
CA TRP A 403 9.41 28.07 9.68
C TRP A 403 8.87 26.70 9.26
N ASN A 404 7.71 26.70 8.62
CA ASN A 404 7.07 25.52 8.04
C ASN A 404 6.93 24.31 9.00
N ARG A 405 6.53 24.58 10.25
CA ARG A 405 6.35 23.57 11.31
C ARG A 405 4.91 23.50 11.81
N ASP A 406 4.56 22.37 12.44
CA ASP A 406 3.26 22.19 13.07
C ASP A 406 3.27 22.60 14.54
N VAL A 407 3.61 23.86 14.81
CA VAL A 407 3.57 24.44 16.17
C VAL A 407 2.85 25.79 16.20
N GLN A 408 2.44 26.25 17.38
CA GLN A 408 1.83 27.58 17.54
C GLN A 408 2.79 28.69 17.09
N ASN A 409 2.28 29.66 16.32
CA ASN A 409 3.02 30.74 15.69
C ASN A 409 4.11 30.23 14.73
N ALA A 410 3.92 29.04 14.17
CA ALA A 410 4.63 28.66 12.96
C ALA A 410 4.17 29.52 11.80
N TRP A 411 5.04 29.66 10.80
CA TRP A 411 4.80 30.54 9.68
C TRP A 411 5.43 29.98 8.41
N ARG A 412 4.87 30.33 7.27
CA ARG A 412 5.27 29.87 5.94
C ARG A 412 4.80 30.85 4.86
N TRP A 413 5.23 30.68 3.61
CA TRP A 413 4.64 31.44 2.51
C TRP A 413 3.19 31.06 2.32
N ALA A 414 2.34 32.05 2.03
CA ALA A 414 0.97 31.77 1.62
C ALA A 414 0.95 31.00 0.28
N PRO A 415 -0.09 30.21 -0.01
CA PRO A 415 -0.24 29.48 -1.27
C PRO A 415 -0.06 30.39 -2.50
N SER A 416 -0.63 31.60 -2.43
CA SER A 416 -0.53 32.62 -3.48
C SER A 416 0.92 33.11 -3.74
N GLU A 417 1.78 33.14 -2.72
CA GLU A 417 3.20 33.51 -2.91
C GLU A 417 4.01 32.36 -3.49
N LEU A 418 3.66 31.11 -3.18
CA LEU A 418 4.32 29.95 -3.77
C LEU A 418 4.08 29.91 -5.28
N GLU A 419 2.85 30.16 -5.73
CA GLU A 419 2.50 30.27 -7.16
C GLU A 419 3.30 31.38 -7.85
N ARG A 420 3.42 32.55 -7.21
CA ARG A 420 4.18 33.69 -7.72
C ARG A 420 5.67 33.40 -7.91
N THR A 421 6.25 32.48 -7.12
CA THR A 421 7.65 32.08 -7.27
C THR A 421 7.90 31.10 -8.41
N VAL A 422 6.90 30.31 -8.80
CA VAL A 422 7.00 29.37 -9.94
C VAL A 422 7.12 30.13 -11.26
N ASP A 423 6.35 31.21 -11.44
CA ASP A 423 6.38 32.05 -12.65
C ASP A 423 7.70 32.80 -12.88
N ARG A 424 8.56 32.91 -11.86
CA ARG A 424 9.88 33.57 -11.97
C ARG A 424 11.02 32.63 -12.34
N HIS A 425 10.79 31.32 -12.41
CA HIS A 425 11.79 30.34 -12.84
C HIS A 425 11.37 29.55 -14.10
N PRO A 426 11.28 30.19 -15.28
CA PRO A 426 11.25 29.48 -16.56
C PRO A 426 12.66 29.01 -17.01
N SER A 427 13.66 29.04 -16.12
CA SER A 427 15.06 28.74 -16.45
C SER A 427 15.66 27.69 -15.51
N LEU A 428 15.07 26.49 -15.58
CA LEU A 428 15.87 25.26 -15.57
C LEU A 428 15.95 24.80 -17.03
N VAL A 429 16.81 25.47 -17.79
CA VAL A 429 17.30 25.05 -19.11
C VAL A 429 18.78 24.75 -18.97
#